data_AF-A0A022QGF3-F1
#
_entry.id   AF-A0A022QGF3-F1
#
_cell.length_a   1.000
_cell.length_b   1.000
_cell.length_c   1.000
_cell.angle_alpha   90.00
_cell.angle_beta   90.00
_cell.angle_gamma   90.00
#
_symmetry.space_group_name_H-M   'P 1'
#
loop_
_entity.id
_entity.type
_entity.pdbx_description
1 polymer ?
#
loop_
_entity_poly.entity_id
_entity_poly.type
_entity_poly.pdbx_seq_one_letter_code
_entity_poly.pdbx_strand_id
1 'polypeptide(L)'
;KLILRFNGKDSDYISVNLAMTDTSSLPTNWEVNVVFNIFLVNQISGHYLYSQGITRRFQTMKFEWGLSKFISKEILSDPSNGYLVNDTCVFGAEVFVIERQAAVECLSLDNVDTRYKHDLKISDFSKLEETWNSAYFIAGGQKW
;
A
#
# COMPACT_ATOMS: atom_id res chain seq x y z
N LYS A 1 -4.19 -14.67 5.88
CA LYS A 1 -4.09 -14.34 7.32
C LYS A 1 -2.90 -13.41 7.57
N LEU A 2 -2.86 -12.66 8.66
CA LEU A 2 -1.71 -11.83 9.04
C LEU A 2 -1.08 -12.35 10.34
N ILE A 3 0.24 -12.25 10.46
CA ILE A 3 1.01 -12.62 11.65
C ILE A 3 2.01 -11.52 12.01
N LEU A 4 2.20 -11.31 13.31
CA LEU A 4 3.27 -10.46 13.83
C LEU A 4 4.52 -11.30 14.09
N ARG A 5 5.67 -10.82 13.61
CA ARG A 5 6.98 -11.45 13.80
C ARG A 5 7.90 -10.49 14.54
N PHE A 6 8.64 -11.05 15.50
CA PHE A 6 9.59 -10.30 16.32
C PHE A 6 11.00 -10.80 16.06
N ASN A 7 11.95 -9.89 15.88
CA ASN A 7 13.36 -10.24 15.76
C ASN A 7 14.22 -9.22 16.51
N GLY A 8 15.23 -9.69 17.23
CA GLY A 8 16.17 -8.86 17.97
C GLY A 8 17.37 -9.62 18.50
N LYS A 9 17.73 -10.78 17.92
CA LYS A 9 18.81 -11.62 18.48
C LYS A 9 20.16 -10.89 18.47
N ASP A 10 20.48 -10.25 17.35
CA ASP A 10 21.79 -9.61 17.11
C ASP A 10 21.68 -8.07 16.96
N SER A 11 20.71 -7.44 17.63
CA SER A 11 20.45 -6.00 17.57
C SER A 11 20.09 -5.45 18.95
N ASP A 12 20.43 -4.20 19.23
CA ASP A 12 19.98 -3.47 20.44
C ASP A 12 18.48 -3.09 20.38
N TYR A 13 17.84 -3.36 19.24
CA TYR A 13 16.44 -3.07 19.00
C TYR A 13 15.65 -4.34 18.72
N ILE A 14 14.40 -4.32 19.17
CA ILE A 14 13.37 -5.25 18.74
C ILE A 14 12.74 -4.69 17.47
N SER A 15 12.71 -5.52 16.43
CA SER A 15 11.97 -5.29 15.20
C SER A 15 10.62 -6.01 15.25
N VAL A 16 9.62 -5.39 14.64
CA VAL A 16 8.28 -5.97 14.51
C VAL A 16 7.84 -5.91 13.06
N ASN A 17 7.45 -7.05 12.51
CA ASN A 17 6.96 -7.15 11.15
C ASN A 17 5.56 -7.74 11.11
N LEU A 18 4.73 -7.19 10.24
CA LEU A 18 3.46 -7.75 9.80
C LEU A 18 3.70 -8.55 8.52
N ALA A 19 3.42 -9.85 8.57
CA ALA A 19 3.55 -10.74 7.43
C ALA A 19 2.20 -11.32 7.02
N MET A 20 1.97 -11.40 5.73
CA MET A 20 0.84 -12.09 5.14
C MET A 20 1.18 -13.58 4.99
N THR A 21 0.28 -14.42 5.50
CA THR A 21 0.37 -15.89 5.44
C THR A 21 -0.87 -16.46 4.77
N ASP A 22 -0.77 -17.72 4.35
CA ASP A 22 -1.83 -18.49 3.70
C ASP A 22 -2.29 -17.81 2.40
N THR A 23 -1.32 -17.50 1.53
CA THR A 23 -1.54 -16.82 0.25
C THR A 23 -1.83 -17.79 -0.89
N SER A 24 -1.90 -19.10 -0.63
CA SER A 24 -2.10 -20.15 -1.64
C SER A 24 -3.46 -20.09 -2.32
N SER A 25 -4.47 -19.47 -1.69
CA SER A 25 -5.79 -19.25 -2.26
C SER A 25 -5.90 -18.00 -3.13
N LEU A 26 -4.84 -17.18 -3.21
CA LEU A 26 -4.85 -15.94 -3.96
C LEU A 26 -4.33 -16.14 -5.39
N PRO A 27 -4.80 -15.32 -6.37
CA PRO A 27 -4.26 -15.34 -7.72
C PRO A 27 -2.76 -15.09 -7.76
N THR A 28 -2.02 -15.64 -8.73
CA THR A 28 -0.55 -15.55 -8.81
C THR A 28 0.01 -14.11 -8.73
N ASN A 29 -0.76 -13.12 -9.20
CA ASN A 29 -0.43 -11.70 -9.24
C ASN A 29 -1.23 -10.87 -8.23
N TRP A 30 -1.65 -11.47 -7.12
CA TRP A 30 -2.40 -10.76 -6.09
C TRP A 30 -1.63 -9.56 -5.54
N GLU A 31 -2.36 -8.49 -5.27
CA GLU A 31 -1.88 -7.32 -4.55
C GLU A 31 -2.92 -6.92 -3.52
N VAL A 32 -2.48 -6.67 -2.28
CA VAL A 32 -3.34 -6.14 -1.21
C VAL A 32 -2.66 -4.92 -0.62
N ASN A 33 -3.35 -3.78 -0.66
CA ASN A 33 -2.89 -2.57 0.00
C ASN A 33 -3.45 -2.52 1.41
N VAL A 34 -2.60 -2.25 2.39
CA VAL A 34 -2.96 -2.24 3.80
C VAL A 34 -2.35 -1.02 4.48
N VAL A 35 -3.11 -0.34 5.31
CA VAL A 35 -2.56 0.56 6.34
C VAL A 35 -2.57 -0.22 7.64
N PHE A 36 -1.44 -0.28 8.34
CA PHE A 36 -1.40 -0.94 9.65
C PHE A 36 -0.64 -0.13 10.68
N ASN A 37 -1.13 -0.21 11.91
CA ASN A 37 -0.51 0.31 13.12
C ASN A 37 -0.12 -0.86 14.02
N ILE A 38 1.05 -0.78 14.63
CA ILE A 38 1.52 -1.73 15.66
C ILE A 38 1.59 -0.96 16.97
N PHE A 39 1.10 -1.58 18.03
CA PHE A 39 1.05 -1.02 19.37
C PHE A 39 1.83 -1.90 20.34
N LEU A 40 2.52 -1.27 21.30
CA LEU A 40 3.08 -1.91 22.48
C LEU A 40 2.48 -1.26 23.71
N VAL A 41 1.77 -2.05 24.50
CA VAL A 41 1.03 -1.58 25.66
C VAL A 41 1.96 -1.45 26.85
N ASN A 42 1.93 -0.28 27.49
CA ASN A 42 2.45 -0.09 28.83
C ASN A 42 1.42 -0.66 29.81
N GLN A 43 1.76 -1.79 30.43
CA GLN A 43 0.88 -2.58 31.27
C GLN A 43 0.64 -1.95 32.66
N ILE A 44 1.43 -0.94 33.03
CA ILE A 44 1.29 -0.20 34.29
C ILE A 44 0.36 1.00 34.10
N SER A 45 0.63 1.82 33.08
CA SER A 45 -0.11 3.08 32.86
C SER A 45 -1.33 2.93 31.97
N GLY A 46 -1.48 1.80 31.25
CA GLY A 46 -2.53 1.58 30.26
C GLY A 46 -2.35 2.32 28.94
N HIS A 47 -1.30 3.14 28.80
CA HIS A 47 -0.96 3.82 27.55
C HIS A 47 -0.25 2.86 26.59
N TYR A 48 0.02 3.33 25.37
CA TYR A 48 0.73 2.53 24.38
C TYR A 48 1.71 3.37 23.56
N LEU A 49 2.81 2.74 23.19
CA LEU A 49 3.67 3.19 22.10
C LEU A 49 3.08 2.66 20.79
N TYR A 50 2.98 3.51 19.76
CA TYR A 50 2.42 3.13 18.47
C TYR A 50 3.34 3.48 17.30
N SER A 51 3.26 2.69 16.24
CA SER A 51 3.86 3.05 14.96
C SER A 51 2.92 3.91 14.12
N GLN A 52 3.45 4.88 13.41
CA GLN A 52 2.66 5.63 12.42
C GLN A 52 2.19 4.71 11.28
N GLY A 53 0.90 4.75 10.99
CA GLY A 53 0.28 3.99 9.91
C GLY A 53 0.77 4.45 8.56
N ILE A 54 1.40 3.54 7.81
CA ILE A 54 1.86 3.80 6.44
C ILE A 54 1.22 2.76 5.54
N THR A 55 0.75 3.19 4.36
CA THR A 55 0.25 2.29 3.34
C THR A 55 1.37 1.38 2.83
N ARG A 56 1.14 0.07 2.93
CA ARG A 56 2.04 -0.97 2.44
C ARG A 56 1.31 -1.86 1.44
N ARG A 57 1.98 -2.13 0.33
CA ARG A 57 1.51 -3.07 -0.69
C ARG A 57 2.10 -4.44 -0.43
N PHE A 58 1.25 -5.38 -0.07
CA PHE A 58 1.58 -6.80 0.00
C PHE A 58 1.39 -7.41 -1.38
N GLN A 59 2.36 -8.23 -1.80
CA GLN A 59 2.35 -8.95 -3.08
C GLN A 59 3.16 -10.24 -2.95
N THR A 60 3.06 -11.13 -3.94
CA THR A 60 3.76 -12.42 -3.96
C THR A 60 5.25 -12.32 -3.61
N MET A 61 5.98 -11.33 -4.15
CA MET A 61 7.41 -11.13 -3.91
C MET A 61 7.73 -10.30 -2.64
N LYS A 62 6.72 -9.67 -2.03
CA LYS A 62 6.90 -8.79 -0.86
C LYS A 62 5.68 -8.91 0.04
N PHE A 63 5.66 -9.97 0.84
CA PHE A 63 4.54 -10.34 1.72
C PHE A 63 4.77 -9.94 3.19
N GLU A 64 5.88 -9.27 3.51
CA GLU A 64 6.23 -8.85 4.86
C GLU A 64 6.74 -7.41 4.89
N TRP A 65 6.19 -6.65 5.84
CA TRP A 65 6.50 -5.24 6.10
C TRP A 65 6.65 -5.00 7.60
N GLY A 66 7.58 -4.15 8.01
CA GLY A 66 7.77 -3.90 9.43
C GLY A 66 8.70 -2.76 9.76
N LEU A 67 9.03 -2.69 11.04
CA LEU A 67 9.81 -1.64 11.67
C LEU A 67 11.04 -2.28 12.28
N SER A 68 12.21 -2.04 11.68
CA SER A 68 13.48 -2.65 12.09
C SER A 68 13.96 -2.18 13.46
N LYS A 69 13.54 -0.98 13.89
CA LYS A 69 13.86 -0.39 15.19
C LYS A 69 12.58 0.09 15.88
N PHE A 70 11.71 -0.84 16.26
CA PHE A 70 10.44 -0.51 16.86
C PHE A 70 10.60 -0.03 18.31
N ILE A 71 11.38 -0.74 19.12
CA ILE A 71 11.73 -0.36 20.49
C ILE A 71 13.14 -0.85 20.83
N SER A 72 13.91 -0.06 21.60
CA SER A 72 15.21 -0.53 22.09
C SER A 72 15.02 -1.54 23.23
N LYS A 73 15.95 -2.48 23.34
CA LYS A 73 15.96 -3.46 24.43
C LYS A 73 16.11 -2.80 25.80
N GLU A 74 16.86 -1.69 25.86
CA GLU A 74 17.04 -0.89 27.07
C GLU A 74 15.69 -0.35 27.57
N ILE A 75 14.92 0.33 26.70
CA ILE A 75 13.62 0.89 27.07
C ILE A 75 12.63 -0.23 27.40
N LEU A 76 12.62 -1.31 26.61
CA LEU A 76 11.72 -2.43 26.81
C LEU A 76 11.96 -3.16 28.15
N SER A 77 13.23 -3.34 28.53
CA SER A 77 13.61 -4.14 29.71
C SER A 77 13.60 -3.35 31.00
N ASP A 78 13.61 -2.01 30.94
CA ASP A 78 13.49 -1.17 32.13
C ASP A 78 12.06 -1.30 32.71
N PRO A 79 11.91 -1.85 33.94
CA PRO A 79 10.61 -2.07 34.54
C PRO A 79 9.81 -0.78 34.76
N SER A 80 10.47 0.38 34.90
CA SER A 80 9.81 1.67 35.10
C SER A 80 9.04 2.13 33.87
N ASN A 81 9.40 1.65 32.68
CA ASN A 81 8.70 1.94 31.43
C ASN A 81 7.42 1.09 31.27
N GLY A 82 7.24 0.02 32.06
CA GLY A 82 6.00 -0.75 32.15
C GLY A 82 5.63 -1.60 30.92
N TYR A 83 6.53 -1.76 29.95
CA TYR A 83 6.27 -2.56 28.75
C TYR A 83 6.46 -4.06 28.97
N LEU A 84 7.46 -4.45 29.77
CA LEU A 84 7.74 -5.82 30.19
C LEU A 84 7.31 -6.01 31.65
N VAL A 85 6.29 -6.83 31.88
CA VAL A 85 5.78 -7.16 33.23
C VAL A 85 5.66 -8.67 33.34
N ASN A 86 6.27 -9.26 34.37
CA ASN A 86 6.29 -10.71 34.58
C ASN A 86 6.78 -11.50 33.35
N ASP A 87 7.86 -11.03 32.71
CA ASP A 87 8.42 -11.59 31.48
C ASP A 87 7.45 -11.62 30.27
N THR A 88 6.38 -10.82 30.33
CA THR A 88 5.39 -10.70 29.26
C THR A 88 5.30 -9.27 28.71
N CYS A 89 5.09 -9.17 27.40
CA CYS A 89 4.80 -7.94 26.69
C CYS A 89 3.48 -8.09 25.94
N VAL A 90 2.69 -7.02 25.87
CA VAL A 90 1.41 -7.01 25.16
C VAL A 90 1.51 -6.15 23.92
N PHE A 91 1.31 -6.77 22.75
CA PHE A 91 1.31 -6.10 21.47
C PHE A 91 -0.09 -6.10 20.86
N GLY A 92 -0.43 -5.01 20.19
CA GLY A 92 -1.61 -4.89 19.35
C GLY A 92 -1.23 -4.63 17.90
N ALA A 93 -2.14 -4.93 16.99
CA ALA A 93 -2.07 -4.46 15.62
C ALA A 93 -3.46 -4.07 15.13
N GLU A 94 -3.53 -2.93 14.47
CA GLU A 94 -4.71 -2.48 13.75
C GLU A 94 -4.39 -2.50 12.27
N VAL A 95 -5.32 -3.06 11.47
CA VAL A 95 -5.09 -3.36 10.06
C VAL A 95 -6.31 -2.93 9.26
N PHE A 96 -6.10 -2.00 8.33
CA PHE A 96 -7.11 -1.53 7.39
C PHE A 96 -6.74 -1.98 5.98
N VAL A 97 -7.58 -2.80 5.37
CA VAL A 97 -7.43 -3.22 3.98
C VAL A 97 -8.02 -2.14 3.08
N ILE A 98 -7.24 -1.68 2.11
CA ILE A 98 -7.69 -0.73 1.09
C ILE A 98 -8.23 -1.52 -0.09
N GLU A 99 -9.54 -1.50 -0.28
CA GLU A 99 -10.18 -2.05 -1.46
C GLU A 99 -9.88 -1.17 -2.68
N ARG A 100 -9.31 -1.76 -3.74
CA ARG A 100 -9.21 -1.08 -5.04
C ARG A 100 -10.57 -1.21 -5.74
N GLN A 101 -11.32 -0.12 -5.83
CA GLN A 101 -12.35 -0.01 -6.87
C GLN A 101 -11.66 0.43 -8.15
N ALA A 102 -11.30 -0.55 -9.00
CA ALA A 102 -10.91 -0.24 -10.37
C ALA A 102 -12.20 -0.02 -11.17
N ALA A 103 -12.52 1.23 -11.50
CA ALA A 103 -13.41 1.51 -12.62
C ALA A 103 -12.64 1.13 -13.89
N VAL A 104 -12.89 -0.07 -14.41
CA VAL A 104 -12.33 -0.49 -15.70
C VAL A 104 -13.25 0.05 -16.77
N GLU A 105 -12.87 1.16 -17.39
CA GLU A 105 -13.49 1.60 -18.64
C GLU A 105 -12.94 0.72 -19.77
N CYS A 106 -13.72 -0.28 -20.18
CA CYS A 106 -13.43 -1.05 -21.38
C CYS A 106 -13.98 -0.31 -22.60
N LEU A 107 -13.09 0.15 -23.48
CA LEU A 107 -13.48 0.57 -24.83
C LEU A 107 -13.57 -0.68 -25.71
N SER A 108 -14.79 -1.13 -26.01
CA SER A 108 -15.00 -2.15 -27.05
C SER A 108 -14.95 -1.47 -28.41
N LEU A 109 -13.95 -1.80 -29.22
CA LEU A 109 -13.95 -1.46 -30.64
C LEU A 109 -14.84 -2.47 -31.35
N ASP A 110 -16.08 -2.08 -31.62
CA ASP A 110 -16.91 -2.85 -32.55
C ASP A 110 -16.22 -2.86 -33.92
N ASN A 111 -16.32 -3.98 -34.63
CA ASN A 111 -15.61 -4.19 -35.89
C ASN A 111 -16.12 -3.18 -36.94
N VAL A 112 -15.47 -2.03 -37.04
CA VAL A 112 -15.87 -0.96 -37.94
C VAL A 112 -15.35 -1.33 -39.34
N ASP A 113 -16.22 -1.87 -40.18
CA ASP A 113 -15.93 -2.13 -41.61
C ASP A 113 -15.72 -0.82 -42.41
N THR A 114 -15.93 0.34 -41.77
CA THR A 114 -15.66 1.67 -42.31
C THR A 114 -14.34 2.24 -41.77
N ARG A 115 -13.30 2.28 -42.61
CA ARG A 115 -12.06 3.03 -42.34
C ARG A 115 -12.38 4.53 -42.25
N TYR A 116 -12.62 5.04 -41.03
CA TYR A 116 -12.73 6.47 -40.80
C TYR A 116 -11.33 7.10 -40.79
N LYS A 117 -11.08 8.05 -41.69
CA LYS A 117 -9.83 8.80 -41.76
C LYS A 117 -10.13 10.29 -41.57
N HIS A 118 -9.59 10.88 -40.51
CA HIS A 118 -9.58 12.33 -40.32
C HIS A 118 -8.16 12.85 -40.50
N ASP A 119 -7.97 13.76 -41.45
CA ASP A 119 -6.68 14.42 -41.66
C ASP A 119 -6.59 15.68 -40.78
N LEU A 120 -5.61 15.73 -39.88
CA LEU A 120 -5.30 16.89 -39.04
C LEU A 120 -4.12 17.64 -39.66
N LYS A 121 -4.36 18.87 -40.09
CA LYS A 121 -3.31 19.74 -40.63
C LYS A 121 -2.96 20.82 -39.61
N ILE A 122 -1.75 20.75 -39.07
CA ILE A 122 -1.22 21.77 -38.16
C ILE A 122 -0.40 22.76 -39.00
N SER A 123 -0.88 23.98 -39.11
CA SER A 123 -0.17 25.08 -39.75
C SER A 123 0.72 25.79 -38.75
N ASP A 124 1.84 26.36 -39.22
CA ASP A 124 2.73 27.21 -38.41
C ASP A 124 3.22 26.57 -37.10
N PHE A 125 3.61 25.28 -37.14
CA PHE A 125 4.03 24.49 -35.97
C PHE A 125 5.03 25.23 -35.05
N SER A 126 5.95 25.99 -35.63
CA SER A 126 6.99 26.75 -34.90
C SER A 126 6.47 27.95 -34.10
N LYS A 127 5.19 28.32 -34.24
CA LYS A 127 4.56 29.47 -33.57
C LYS A 127 3.50 29.04 -32.54
N LEU A 128 3.31 27.75 -32.33
CA LEU A 128 2.30 27.25 -31.40
C LEU A 128 2.74 27.40 -29.94
N GLU A 129 1.75 27.64 -29.08
CA GLU A 129 1.89 27.59 -27.63
C GLU A 129 2.21 26.16 -27.15
N GLU A 130 2.51 25.97 -25.86
CA GLU A 130 2.88 24.65 -25.30
C GLU A 130 1.81 23.56 -25.52
N THR A 131 0.53 23.94 -25.73
CA THR A 131 -0.56 23.01 -26.01
C THR A 131 -1.42 23.46 -27.18
N TRP A 132 -1.82 22.51 -28.04
CA TRP A 132 -2.75 22.73 -29.14
C TRP A 132 -3.85 21.69 -29.11
N ASN A 133 -5.09 22.15 -29.20
CA ASN A 133 -6.27 21.30 -29.24
C ASN A 133 -6.89 21.36 -30.63
N SER A 134 -7.21 20.20 -31.21
CA SER A 134 -7.98 20.12 -32.45
C SER A 134 -9.42 20.58 -32.22
N ALA A 135 -10.08 21.02 -33.29
CA ALA A 135 -11.54 21.10 -33.26
C ALA A 135 -12.11 19.70 -33.04
N TYR A 136 -13.20 19.61 -32.27
CA TYR A 136 -13.83 18.32 -32.02
C TYR A 136 -14.43 17.75 -33.31
N PHE A 137 -14.43 16.43 -33.44
CA PHE A 137 -15.03 15.72 -34.57
C PHE A 137 -15.79 14.49 -34.10
N ILE A 138 -16.70 13.99 -34.94
CA ILE A 138 -17.52 12.82 -34.60
C ILE A 138 -16.99 11.61 -35.36
N ALA A 139 -16.61 10.56 -34.64
CA ALA A 139 -16.15 9.30 -35.20
C ALA A 139 -16.64 8.13 -34.32
N GLY A 140 -17.17 7.09 -34.95
CA GLY A 140 -17.70 5.92 -34.23
C GLY A 140 -18.88 6.24 -33.30
N GLY A 141 -19.67 7.27 -33.60
CA GLY A 141 -20.77 7.75 -32.73
C GLY A 141 -20.32 8.50 -31.47
N GLN A 142 -19.01 8.72 -31.31
CA GLN A 142 -18.42 9.46 -30.19
C GLN A 142 -17.86 10.80 -30.67
N LYS A 143 -17.80 11.77 -29.75
CA LYS A 143 -17.20 13.10 -29.97
C LYS A 143 -15.76 13.08 -29.45
N TRP A 144 -14.81 13.25 -30.37
CA TRP A 144 -13.36 13.29 -30.14
C TRP A 144 -12.85 14.72 -30.16
#